data_AF-A0A832WLP4-F1
#
_entry.id   AF-A0A832WLP4-F1
#
_cell.length_a   1.000
_cell.length_b   1.000
_cell.length_c   1.000
_cell.angle_alpha   90.00
_cell.angle_beta   90.00
_cell.angle_gamma   90.00
#
_symmetry.space_group_name_H-M   'P 1'
#
loop_
_entity.id
_entity.type
_entity.pdbx_description
1 polymer ?
#
loop_
_entity_poly.entity_id
_entity_poly.type
_entity_poly.pdbx_seq_one_letter_code
_entity_poly.pdbx_strand_id
1 'polypeptide(L)'
;NMEDKKKEFVALQQQVKELNDTINMQKLKLQEHEEILEAKEGEIAEREQELEAKEKEFEQSRDAFEQERKEHEAGLVSLSDEVMKLKNEKSFLDDAVVKAQASLNELRSLSKMKTKEFKDIEGREQKILDKEKKLEAIQEKARILAKKEQDLYRIDSLLLKKQKLLDKKEQDIAKMKMDVNRECEAKRSNVIAEAEAERAKMMQELANADANRKIILADVTKLKREVEILTKERDAKQQELSEMDKRLEDREKDMFETMKELEMDRMLLDKKEKEILLTVERLEKDQLSLDDKESEILDQVALLEELRATMPQRESELKKLREELDAYEKALSTREKELDKEVKARTDTLQKDYAKMMQDLQKKHDVRARELDRVEAKLVKSLEKVTKKEERINKVKELRANINILEKKLNELEDAIVTKEEELRNLTGRVLETTEEELQVEKRMEDLKSREKELEQKEIEIIKEQSEVEQDEFKHYVEHQLKQYEQPSLRGIGGDEIHSLIENAKELVKMGRLDEAVQSYSRIGMIYEQMQLAPSDKKRVYYAILELKTDIELAHLA
;
A
#
# COMPACT_ATOMS: atom_id res chain seq x y z
N ASN A 1 -4.00 -93.24 107.22
CA ASN A 1 -2.56 -93.20 107.58
C ASN A 1 -2.08 -91.75 107.48
N MET A 2 -1.55 -91.15 108.55
CA MET A 2 -1.18 -89.71 108.60
C MET A 2 0.23 -89.44 108.05
N GLU A 3 1.12 -90.44 108.12
CA GLU A 3 2.48 -90.40 107.58
C GLU A 3 2.48 -90.15 106.06
N ASP A 4 1.58 -90.84 105.36
CA ASP A 4 1.46 -90.77 103.90
C ASP A 4 1.01 -89.36 103.45
N LYS A 5 0.09 -88.73 104.19
CA LYS A 5 -0.33 -87.34 103.93
C LYS A 5 0.79 -86.32 104.18
N LYS A 6 1.68 -86.55 105.16
CA LYS A 6 2.85 -85.68 105.38
C LYS A 6 3.87 -85.81 104.25
N LYS A 7 4.12 -87.02 103.76
CA LYS A 7 4.99 -87.25 102.60
C LYS A 7 4.42 -86.60 101.34
N GLU A 8 3.11 -86.73 101.13
CA GLU A 8 2.41 -86.06 100.02
C GLU A 8 2.49 -84.54 100.13
N PHE A 9 2.32 -83.97 101.34
CA PHE A 9 2.46 -82.53 101.56
C PHE A 9 3.89 -82.01 101.29
N VAL A 10 4.92 -82.73 101.73
CA VAL A 10 6.33 -82.36 101.45
C VAL A 10 6.64 -82.47 99.96
N ALA A 11 6.12 -83.49 99.28
CA ALA A 11 6.23 -83.63 97.83
C ALA A 11 5.56 -82.46 97.09
N LEU A 12 4.37 -82.04 97.54
CA LEU A 12 3.68 -80.86 97.01
C LEU A 12 4.47 -79.56 97.27
N GLN A 13 5.06 -79.38 98.45
CA GLN A 13 5.91 -78.21 98.74
C GLN A 13 7.15 -78.16 97.83
N GLN A 14 7.77 -79.32 97.58
CA GLN A 14 8.91 -79.44 96.68
C GLN A 14 8.49 -79.14 95.23
N GLN A 15 7.36 -79.66 94.78
CA GLN A 15 6.78 -79.33 93.47
C GLN A 15 6.46 -77.84 93.33
N VAL A 16 5.90 -77.21 94.37
CA VAL A 16 5.64 -75.77 94.39
C VAL A 16 6.94 -74.97 94.28
N LYS A 17 8.00 -75.39 94.96
CA LYS A 17 9.31 -74.74 94.87
C LYS A 17 9.90 -74.86 93.45
N GLU A 18 9.88 -76.06 92.87
CA GLU A 18 10.36 -76.32 91.50
C GLU A 18 9.56 -75.52 90.47
N LEU A 19 8.24 -75.41 90.64
CA LEU A 19 7.39 -74.55 89.82
C LEU A 19 7.77 -73.08 89.99
N ASN A 20 8.05 -72.60 91.20
CA ASN A 20 8.42 -71.22 91.44
C ASN A 20 9.79 -70.86 90.84
N ASP A 21 10.77 -71.77 90.94
CA ASP A 21 12.07 -71.61 90.29
C ASP A 21 11.93 -71.61 88.76
N THR A 22 11.05 -72.46 88.21
CA THR A 22 10.71 -72.46 86.79
C THR A 22 10.06 -71.14 86.36
N ILE A 23 9.12 -70.61 87.15
CA ILE A 23 8.47 -69.31 86.89
C ILE A 23 9.50 -68.19 86.91
N ASN A 24 10.42 -68.17 87.88
CA ASN A 24 11.46 -67.14 87.96
C ASN A 24 12.44 -67.20 86.78
N MET A 25 12.83 -68.41 86.36
CA MET A 25 13.64 -68.59 85.16
C MET A 25 12.90 -68.11 83.90
N GLN A 26 11.60 -68.38 83.79
CA GLN A 26 10.78 -67.89 82.68
C GLN A 26 10.65 -66.37 82.69
N LYS A 27 10.52 -65.73 83.86
CA LYS A 27 10.52 -64.26 83.98
C LYS A 27 11.83 -63.64 83.53
N LEU A 28 12.97 -64.22 83.90
CA LEU A 28 14.27 -63.71 83.46
C LEU A 28 14.43 -63.80 81.94
N LYS A 29 14.03 -64.93 81.34
CA LYS A 29 14.01 -65.09 79.87
C LYS A 29 13.07 -64.09 79.20
N LEU A 30 11.91 -63.81 79.82
CA LEU A 30 10.98 -62.80 79.32
C LEU A 30 11.64 -61.41 79.28
N GLN A 31 12.34 -61.04 80.34
CA GLN A 31 13.05 -59.76 80.43
C GLN A 31 14.18 -59.66 79.39
N GLU A 32 14.98 -60.72 79.20
CA GLU A 32 15.98 -60.77 78.13
C GLU A 32 15.35 -60.63 76.74
N HIS A 33 14.17 -61.23 76.52
CA HIS A 33 13.42 -61.06 75.27
C HIS A 33 12.89 -59.63 75.09
N GLU A 34 12.43 -58.97 76.16
CA GLU A 34 12.00 -57.56 76.13
C GLU A 34 13.16 -56.63 75.75
N GLU A 35 14.35 -56.80 76.32
CA GLU A 35 15.53 -56.00 75.96
C GLU A 35 15.96 -56.21 74.50
N ILE A 36 15.87 -57.45 73.99
CA ILE A 36 16.14 -57.75 72.58
C ILE A 36 15.09 -57.08 71.67
N LEU A 37 13.82 -57.06 72.08
CA LEU A 37 12.75 -56.42 71.33
C LEU A 37 12.96 -54.91 71.27
N GLU A 38 13.29 -54.24 72.38
CA GLU A 38 13.59 -52.80 72.39
C GLU A 38 14.77 -52.46 71.47
N ALA A 39 15.84 -53.26 71.49
CA ALA A 39 16.97 -53.07 70.58
C ALA A 39 16.55 -53.24 69.10
N LYS A 40 15.66 -54.19 68.81
CA LYS A 40 15.12 -54.41 67.46
C LYS A 40 14.19 -53.29 67.02
N GLU A 41 13.39 -52.72 67.92
CA GLU A 41 12.58 -51.53 67.65
C GLU A 41 13.46 -50.33 67.28
N GLY A 42 14.60 -50.16 67.95
CA GLY A 42 15.61 -49.15 67.59
C GLY A 42 16.18 -49.36 66.18
N GLU A 43 16.59 -50.58 65.84
CA GLU A 43 17.07 -50.92 64.48
C GLU A 43 15.99 -50.69 63.40
N ILE A 44 14.72 -50.94 63.72
CA ILE A 44 13.59 -50.69 62.81
C ILE A 44 13.43 -49.20 62.58
N ALA A 45 13.45 -48.38 63.63
CA ALA A 45 13.31 -46.93 63.53
C ALA A 45 14.44 -46.29 62.68
N GLU A 46 15.69 -46.75 62.82
CA GLU A 46 16.79 -46.29 61.96
C GLU A 46 16.57 -46.66 60.49
N ARG A 47 16.10 -47.89 60.21
CA ARG A 47 15.76 -48.31 58.84
C ARG A 47 14.59 -47.55 58.25
N GLU A 48 13.59 -47.21 59.05
CA GLU A 48 12.46 -46.37 58.62
C GLU A 48 12.95 -44.98 58.19
N GLN A 49 13.89 -44.38 58.93
CA GLN A 49 14.50 -43.09 58.54
C GLN A 49 15.33 -43.21 57.25
N GLU A 50 16.11 -44.28 57.07
CA GLU A 50 16.84 -44.53 55.82
C GLU A 50 15.89 -44.73 54.62
N LEU A 51 14.76 -45.43 54.82
CA LEU A 51 13.74 -45.60 53.80
C LEU A 51 13.07 -44.28 53.45
N GLU A 52 12.73 -43.45 54.44
CA GLU A 52 12.16 -42.12 54.21
C GLU A 52 13.11 -41.21 53.40
N ALA A 53 14.42 -41.30 53.66
CA ALA A 53 15.41 -40.56 52.88
C ALA A 53 15.49 -41.05 51.43
N LYS A 54 15.46 -42.37 51.20
CA LYS A 54 15.43 -42.95 49.85
C LYS A 54 14.13 -42.66 49.10
N GLU A 55 13.00 -42.63 49.79
CA GLU A 55 11.72 -42.22 49.22
C GLU A 55 11.78 -40.78 48.74
N LYS A 56 12.38 -39.86 49.50
CA LYS A 56 12.60 -38.47 49.07
C LYS A 56 13.54 -38.36 47.86
N GLU A 57 14.61 -39.15 47.78
CA GLU A 57 15.48 -39.19 46.60
C GLU A 57 14.74 -39.74 45.37
N PHE A 58 13.93 -40.78 45.55
CA PHE A 58 13.12 -41.36 44.48
C PHE A 58 12.06 -40.38 43.99
N GLU A 59 11.45 -39.62 44.91
CA GLU A 59 10.47 -38.59 44.61
C GLU A 59 11.08 -37.45 43.78
N GLN A 60 12.27 -36.96 44.16
CA GLN A 60 13.01 -35.98 43.36
C GLN A 60 13.39 -36.52 41.97
N SER A 61 13.80 -37.79 41.89
CA SER A 61 14.10 -38.45 40.61
C SER A 61 12.86 -38.61 39.74
N ARG A 62 11.70 -38.88 40.34
CA ARG A 62 10.42 -38.98 39.64
C ARG A 62 10.02 -37.62 39.08
N ASP A 63 10.09 -36.57 39.89
CA ASP A 63 9.74 -35.21 39.48
C ASP A 63 10.59 -34.72 38.30
N ALA A 64 11.90 -35.04 38.30
CA ALA A 64 12.79 -34.69 37.19
C ALA A 64 12.44 -35.45 35.90
N PHE A 65 12.13 -36.75 36.00
CA PHE A 65 11.73 -37.57 34.85
C PHE A 65 10.40 -37.11 34.27
N GLU A 66 9.46 -36.73 35.14
CA GLU A 66 8.15 -36.25 34.77
C GLU A 66 8.23 -34.90 34.05
N GLN A 67 9.14 -34.01 34.48
CA GLN A 67 9.44 -32.77 33.76
C GLN A 67 10.02 -33.05 32.35
N GLU A 68 10.95 -33.97 32.20
CA GLU A 68 11.53 -34.36 30.91
C GLU A 68 10.46 -34.96 29.97
N ARG A 69 9.56 -35.78 30.52
CA ARG A 69 8.41 -36.34 29.79
C ARG A 69 7.49 -35.24 29.27
N LYS A 70 7.17 -34.21 30.07
CA LYS A 70 6.35 -33.07 29.63
C LYS A 70 6.96 -32.31 28.47
N GLU A 71 8.27 -32.11 28.49
CA GLU A 71 8.99 -31.43 27.41
C GLU A 71 8.93 -32.24 26.11
N HIS A 72 9.08 -33.56 26.20
CA HIS A 72 8.93 -34.47 25.06
C HIS A 72 7.51 -34.50 24.50
N GLU A 73 6.49 -34.54 25.36
CA GLU A 73 5.08 -34.53 24.93
C GLU A 73 4.73 -33.20 24.24
N ALA A 74 5.18 -32.06 24.77
CA ALA A 74 5.02 -30.76 24.11
C ALA A 74 5.67 -30.74 22.71
N GLY A 75 6.86 -31.35 22.57
CA GLY A 75 7.53 -31.53 21.28
C GLY A 75 6.73 -32.40 20.29
N LEU A 76 6.13 -33.49 20.77
CA LEU A 76 5.29 -34.38 19.97
C LEU A 76 3.99 -33.72 19.50
N VAL A 77 3.37 -32.88 20.34
CA VAL A 77 2.17 -32.11 19.96
C VAL A 77 2.49 -31.13 18.83
N SER A 78 3.60 -30.40 18.95
CA SER A 78 4.05 -29.50 17.88
C SER A 78 4.27 -30.23 16.55
N LEU A 79 4.92 -31.40 16.59
CA LEU A 79 5.11 -32.25 15.40
C LEU A 79 3.79 -32.79 14.84
N SER A 80 2.84 -33.16 15.70
CA SER A 80 1.51 -33.63 15.29
C SER A 80 0.73 -32.54 14.55
N ASP A 81 0.79 -31.30 15.03
CA ASP A 81 0.15 -30.15 14.38
C ASP A 81 0.75 -29.88 13.00
N GLU A 82 2.07 -30.02 12.85
CA GLU A 82 2.75 -29.90 11.56
C GLU A 82 2.37 -31.02 10.59
N VAL A 83 2.29 -32.26 11.08
CA VAL A 83 1.78 -33.40 10.31
C VAL A 83 0.33 -33.17 9.86
N MET A 84 -0.53 -32.59 10.70
CA MET A 84 -1.91 -32.27 10.33
C MET A 84 -2.00 -31.16 9.29
N LYS A 85 -1.16 -30.13 9.35
CA LYS A 85 -1.05 -29.12 8.29
C LYS A 85 -0.64 -29.76 6.96
N LEU A 86 0.40 -30.59 6.95
CA LEU A 86 0.87 -31.30 5.76
C LEU A 86 -0.19 -32.27 5.21
N LYS A 87 -0.96 -32.92 6.09
CA LYS A 87 -2.06 -33.80 5.70
C LYS A 87 -3.20 -33.03 5.01
N ASN A 88 -3.50 -31.81 5.46
CA ASN A 88 -4.50 -30.94 4.85
C ASN A 88 -4.01 -30.36 3.51
N GLU A 89 -2.72 -30.02 3.40
CA GLU A 89 -2.13 -29.65 2.11
C GLU A 89 -2.17 -30.81 1.11
N LYS A 90 -1.84 -32.02 1.58
CA LYS A 90 -1.95 -33.23 0.78
C LYS A 90 -3.40 -33.49 0.34
N SER A 91 -4.40 -33.34 1.22
CA SER A 91 -5.79 -33.55 0.81
C SER A 91 -6.24 -32.53 -0.24
N PHE A 92 -5.80 -31.28 -0.13
CA PHE A 92 -6.05 -30.26 -1.15
C PHE A 92 -5.41 -30.59 -2.50
N LEU A 93 -4.17 -31.11 -2.47
CA LEU A 93 -3.47 -31.58 -3.67
C LEU A 93 -4.13 -32.83 -4.26
N ASP A 94 -4.55 -33.79 -3.43
CA ASP A 94 -5.27 -34.99 -3.86
C ASP A 94 -6.62 -34.60 -4.51
N ASP A 95 -7.36 -33.64 -3.96
CA ASP A 95 -8.57 -33.10 -4.58
C ASP A 95 -8.29 -32.40 -5.93
N ALA A 96 -7.18 -31.68 -6.02
CA ALA A 96 -6.74 -31.07 -7.28
C ALA A 96 -6.36 -32.13 -8.33
N VAL A 97 -5.69 -33.21 -7.91
CA VAL A 97 -5.38 -34.37 -8.74
C VAL A 97 -6.66 -35.05 -9.18
N VAL A 98 -7.63 -35.27 -8.29
CA VAL A 98 -8.94 -35.86 -8.65
C VAL A 98 -9.68 -35.00 -9.68
N LYS A 99 -9.68 -33.67 -9.54
CA LYS A 99 -10.26 -32.75 -10.53
C LYS A 99 -9.52 -32.79 -11.87
N ALA A 100 -8.19 -32.87 -11.85
CA ALA A 100 -7.38 -33.04 -13.06
C ALA A 100 -7.63 -34.42 -13.71
N GLN A 101 -7.77 -35.49 -12.92
CA GLN A 101 -8.12 -36.84 -13.36
C GLN A 101 -9.52 -36.87 -13.98
N ALA A 102 -10.49 -36.17 -13.39
CA ALA A 102 -11.84 -36.03 -13.92
C ALA A 102 -11.83 -35.31 -15.27
N SER A 103 -11.09 -34.20 -15.38
CA SER A 103 -10.91 -33.46 -16.64
C SER A 103 -10.20 -34.31 -17.72
N LEU A 104 -9.20 -35.09 -17.31
CA LEU A 104 -8.49 -36.05 -18.18
C LEU A 104 -9.39 -37.22 -18.59
N ASN A 105 -10.29 -37.66 -17.71
CA ASN A 105 -11.27 -38.71 -18.00
C ASN A 105 -12.40 -38.20 -18.89
N GLU A 106 -12.79 -36.93 -18.80
CA GLU A 106 -13.69 -36.29 -19.77
C GLU A 106 -13.05 -36.16 -21.15
N LEU A 107 -11.76 -35.82 -21.23
CA LEU A 107 -11.00 -35.86 -22.48
C LEU A 107 -10.85 -37.30 -23.03
N ARG A 108 -10.66 -38.29 -22.16
CA ARG A 108 -10.64 -39.73 -22.54
C ARG A 108 -12.01 -40.26 -22.95
N SER A 109 -13.11 -39.78 -22.36
CA SER A 109 -14.47 -40.20 -22.73
C SER A 109 -14.87 -39.62 -24.08
N LEU A 110 -14.48 -38.38 -24.38
CA LEU A 110 -14.60 -37.76 -25.71
C LEU A 110 -13.76 -38.48 -26.77
N SER A 111 -12.59 -39.03 -26.40
CA SER A 111 -11.74 -39.86 -27.27
C SER A 111 -12.29 -41.29 -27.48
N LYS A 112 -12.91 -41.90 -26.46
CA LYS A 112 -13.44 -43.27 -26.51
C LYS A 112 -14.81 -43.36 -27.21
N MET A 113 -15.66 -42.33 -27.14
CA MET A 113 -16.98 -42.35 -27.80
C MET A 113 -16.92 -42.18 -29.34
N LYS A 114 -15.79 -41.76 -29.93
CA LYS A 114 -15.65 -41.62 -31.39
C LYS A 114 -15.06 -42.83 -32.12
N THR A 115 -14.45 -43.79 -31.42
CA THR A 115 -13.65 -44.86 -32.06
C THR A 115 -13.76 -46.17 -31.33
N LYS A 116 -14.97 -46.62 -31.04
CA LYS A 116 -15.35 -48.00 -31.29
C LYS A 116 -16.79 -48.15 -30.87
N GLU A 117 -17.66 -48.23 -31.85
CA GLU A 117 -17.83 -49.52 -32.50
C GLU A 117 -18.17 -50.53 -31.40
N PHE A 118 -19.46 -50.58 -31.12
CA PHE A 118 -20.28 -51.52 -31.86
C PHE A 118 -20.01 -52.94 -31.36
N LYS A 119 -21.01 -53.41 -30.61
CA LYS A 119 -21.72 -54.67 -30.88
C LYS A 119 -21.25 -55.97 -30.24
N ASP A 120 -20.07 -56.08 -29.63
CA ASP A 120 -19.54 -57.44 -29.40
C ASP A 120 -19.60 -58.03 -27.97
N ILE A 121 -20.06 -57.31 -26.95
CA ILE A 121 -19.98 -57.81 -25.55
C ILE A 121 -21.34 -58.15 -24.92
N GLU A 122 -22.40 -57.37 -25.13
CA GLU A 122 -23.72 -57.69 -24.53
C GLU A 122 -24.33 -59.01 -25.05
N GLY A 123 -23.92 -59.48 -26.24
CA GLY A 123 -24.33 -60.80 -26.75
C GLY A 123 -23.62 -62.00 -26.12
N ARG A 124 -22.53 -61.80 -25.37
CA ARG A 124 -21.72 -62.88 -24.78
C ARG A 124 -22.13 -63.22 -23.34
N GLU A 125 -22.59 -62.27 -22.54
CA GLU A 125 -22.93 -62.53 -21.13
C GLU A 125 -24.24 -63.33 -20.97
N GLN A 126 -25.24 -63.11 -21.83
CA GLN A 126 -26.50 -63.87 -21.75
C GLN A 126 -26.36 -65.35 -22.21
N LYS A 127 -25.34 -65.68 -23.01
CA LYS A 127 -25.08 -67.05 -23.50
C LYS A 127 -24.25 -67.92 -22.54
N ILE A 128 -23.60 -67.31 -21.53
CA ILE A 128 -22.79 -68.02 -20.52
C ILE A 128 -23.70 -68.53 -19.38
N LEU A 129 -24.64 -67.70 -18.92
CA LEU A 129 -25.53 -68.03 -17.81
C LEU A 129 -26.49 -69.22 -18.12
N ASP A 130 -26.90 -69.38 -19.38
CA ASP A 130 -27.80 -70.46 -19.82
C ASP A 130 -27.08 -71.78 -20.13
N LYS A 131 -25.75 -71.77 -20.26
CA LYS A 131 -24.93 -72.97 -20.53
C LYS A 131 -24.37 -73.60 -19.26
N GLU A 132 -24.13 -72.83 -18.20
CA GLU A 132 -23.64 -73.36 -16.92
C GLU A 132 -24.71 -74.19 -16.18
N LYS A 133 -25.98 -73.76 -16.19
CA LYS A 133 -27.09 -74.49 -15.54
C LYS A 133 -27.48 -75.81 -16.23
N LYS A 134 -27.09 -76.02 -17.49
CA LYS A 134 -27.41 -77.26 -18.25
C LYS A 134 -26.26 -78.28 -18.26
N LEU A 135 -25.04 -77.91 -17.84
CA LEU A 135 -23.87 -78.80 -17.87
C LEU A 135 -23.70 -79.63 -16.59
N GLU A 136 -23.97 -79.09 -15.40
CA GLU A 136 -23.81 -79.82 -14.13
C GLU A 136 -24.88 -80.91 -13.93
N ALA A 137 -26.11 -80.69 -14.39
CA ALA A 137 -27.20 -81.68 -14.27
C ALA A 137 -27.01 -82.92 -15.17
N ILE A 138 -26.15 -82.84 -16.20
CA ILE A 138 -25.90 -83.92 -17.17
C ILE A 138 -24.64 -84.74 -16.82
N GLN A 139 -23.66 -84.16 -16.12
CA GLN A 139 -22.39 -84.85 -15.81
C GLN A 139 -22.46 -85.79 -14.60
N GLU A 140 -23.32 -85.55 -13.62
CA GLU A 140 -23.42 -86.42 -12.43
C GLU A 140 -24.30 -87.67 -12.68
N LYS A 141 -25.35 -87.55 -13.50
CA LYS A 141 -26.24 -88.68 -13.84
C LYS A 141 -25.61 -89.72 -14.79
N ALA A 142 -24.63 -89.33 -15.61
CA ALA A 142 -23.96 -90.23 -16.55
C ALA A 142 -22.89 -91.13 -15.89
N ARG A 143 -22.29 -90.71 -14.77
CA ARG A 143 -21.23 -91.48 -14.08
C ARG A 143 -21.76 -92.64 -13.22
N ILE A 144 -23.00 -92.58 -12.74
CA ILE A 144 -23.58 -93.58 -11.83
C ILE A 144 -24.26 -94.74 -12.58
N LEU A 145 -24.73 -94.53 -13.81
CA LEU A 145 -25.44 -95.55 -14.61
C LEU A 145 -24.49 -96.48 -15.39
N ALA A 146 -23.37 -95.97 -15.92
CA ALA A 146 -22.44 -96.78 -16.73
C ALA A 146 -21.65 -97.84 -15.94
N LYS A 147 -21.53 -97.70 -14.60
CA LYS A 147 -20.80 -98.65 -13.76
C LYS A 147 -21.66 -99.79 -13.21
N LYS A 148 -23.00 -99.68 -13.28
CA LYS A 148 -23.93 -100.70 -12.75
C LYS A 148 -24.43 -101.71 -13.80
N GLU A 149 -24.39 -101.38 -15.09
CA GLU A 149 -24.78 -102.31 -16.17
C GLU A 149 -23.69 -103.36 -16.50
N GLN A 150 -22.42 -103.06 -16.26
CA GLN A 150 -21.31 -103.97 -16.59
C GLN A 150 -21.12 -105.10 -15.57
N ASP A 151 -21.53 -104.89 -14.31
CA ASP A 151 -21.42 -105.87 -13.23
C ASP A 151 -22.58 -106.90 -13.23
N LEU A 152 -23.74 -106.53 -13.78
CA LEU A 152 -24.91 -107.43 -13.87
C LEU A 152 -24.76 -108.49 -14.97
N TYR A 153 -24.16 -108.16 -16.12
CA TYR A 153 -23.96 -109.13 -17.21
C TYR A 153 -22.92 -110.22 -16.89
N ARG A 154 -22.03 -109.99 -15.92
CA ARG A 154 -20.97 -110.94 -15.54
C ARG A 154 -21.46 -112.01 -14.56
N ILE A 155 -22.52 -111.73 -13.80
CA ILE A 155 -23.09 -112.62 -12.80
C ILE A 155 -24.05 -113.66 -13.43
N ASP A 156 -24.86 -113.24 -14.42
CA ASP A 156 -25.86 -114.14 -15.04
C ASP A 156 -25.25 -115.24 -15.93
N SER A 157 -24.08 -115.01 -16.54
CA SER A 157 -23.41 -116.04 -17.36
C SER A 157 -22.73 -117.16 -16.54
N LEU A 158 -22.39 -116.88 -15.27
CA LEU A 158 -21.74 -117.84 -14.37
C LEU A 158 -22.76 -118.72 -13.63
N LEU A 159 -23.97 -118.21 -13.37
CA LEU A 159 -25.06 -118.97 -12.74
C LEU A 159 -25.66 -120.02 -13.69
N LEU A 160 -25.79 -119.71 -14.99
CA LEU A 160 -26.35 -120.64 -15.99
C LEU A 160 -25.43 -121.85 -16.28
N LYS A 161 -24.12 -121.71 -16.04
CA LYS A 161 -23.12 -122.78 -16.25
C LYS A 161 -23.01 -123.75 -15.06
N LYS A 162 -23.40 -123.30 -13.85
CA LYS A 162 -23.35 -124.09 -12.61
C LYS A 162 -24.59 -125.00 -12.45
N GLN A 163 -25.76 -124.55 -12.92
CA GLN A 163 -27.01 -125.33 -12.87
C GLN A 163 -26.96 -126.60 -13.74
N LYS A 164 -26.38 -126.51 -14.95
CA LYS A 164 -26.30 -127.66 -15.89
C LYS A 164 -25.34 -128.78 -15.46
N LEU A 165 -24.45 -128.52 -14.50
CA LEU A 165 -23.53 -129.53 -13.93
C LEU A 165 -24.12 -130.26 -12.72
N LEU A 166 -25.17 -129.71 -12.09
CA LEU A 166 -25.87 -130.32 -10.96
C LEU A 166 -26.84 -131.42 -11.45
N ASP A 167 -27.62 -131.12 -12.50
CA ASP A 167 -28.65 -132.01 -13.04
C ASP A 167 -28.06 -133.34 -13.61
N LYS A 168 -26.77 -133.35 -13.97
CA LYS A 168 -26.06 -134.54 -14.49
C LYS A 168 -25.55 -135.46 -13.37
N LYS A 169 -25.30 -134.94 -12.15
CA LYS A 169 -24.79 -135.75 -11.02
C LYS A 169 -25.90 -136.44 -10.22
N GLU A 170 -27.14 -135.93 -10.29
CA GLU A 170 -28.29 -136.52 -9.61
C GLU A 170 -28.85 -137.76 -10.34
N GLN A 171 -28.63 -137.90 -11.66
CA GLN A 171 -29.00 -139.10 -12.42
C GLN A 171 -28.07 -140.32 -12.16
N ASP A 172 -26.80 -140.11 -11.82
CA ASP A 172 -25.84 -141.21 -11.60
C ASP A 172 -25.98 -141.87 -10.21
N ILE A 173 -26.54 -141.16 -9.22
CA ILE A 173 -26.73 -141.66 -7.84
C ILE A 173 -27.94 -142.60 -7.71
N ALA A 174 -28.96 -142.44 -8.56
CA ALA A 174 -30.15 -143.29 -8.56
C ALA A 174 -29.88 -144.72 -9.05
N LYS A 175 -28.80 -144.94 -9.82
CA LYS A 175 -28.46 -146.23 -10.44
C LYS A 175 -27.64 -147.16 -9.52
N MET A 176 -26.94 -146.64 -8.50
CA MET A 176 -26.13 -147.43 -7.55
C MET A 176 -26.90 -148.02 -6.36
N LYS A 177 -28.15 -147.58 -6.09
CA LYS A 177 -28.95 -148.03 -4.94
C LYS A 177 -29.66 -149.38 -5.12
N MET A 178 -29.79 -149.89 -6.34
CA MET A 178 -30.53 -151.14 -6.62
C MET A 178 -29.68 -152.42 -6.51
N ASP A 179 -28.36 -152.34 -6.54
CA ASP A 179 -27.49 -153.54 -6.58
C ASP A 179 -26.98 -154.03 -5.20
N VAL A 180 -27.10 -153.22 -4.13
CA VAL A 180 -26.61 -153.57 -2.78
C VAL A 180 -27.62 -154.39 -1.96
N ASN A 181 -28.90 -154.40 -2.34
CA ASN A 181 -29.98 -155.00 -1.54
C ASN A 181 -30.22 -156.51 -1.81
N ARG A 182 -29.36 -157.18 -2.61
CA ARG A 182 -29.51 -158.60 -2.99
C ARG A 182 -28.50 -159.56 -2.34
N GLU A 183 -27.52 -159.08 -1.59
CA GLU A 183 -26.40 -159.92 -1.10
C GLU A 183 -26.40 -160.19 0.44
N CYS A 184 -27.27 -159.52 1.21
CA CYS A 184 -27.25 -159.57 2.68
C CYS A 184 -28.14 -160.66 3.34
N GLU A 185 -29.05 -161.32 2.62
CA GLU A 185 -30.00 -162.26 3.22
C GLU A 185 -29.46 -163.72 3.37
N ALA A 186 -28.33 -164.06 2.74
CA ALA A 186 -27.84 -165.45 2.71
C ALA A 186 -26.94 -165.88 3.88
N LYS A 187 -26.48 -164.97 4.77
CA LYS A 187 -25.47 -165.29 5.82
C LYS A 187 -25.99 -165.36 7.26
N ARG A 188 -27.29 -165.13 7.51
CA ARG A 188 -27.87 -165.05 8.87
C ARG A 188 -28.23 -166.40 9.52
N SER A 189 -28.31 -167.51 8.78
CA SER A 189 -28.94 -168.75 9.30
C SER A 189 -28.04 -169.67 10.15
N ASN A 190 -26.71 -169.50 10.16
CA ASN A 190 -25.82 -170.50 10.78
C ASN A 190 -25.27 -170.14 12.18
N VAL A 191 -25.49 -168.91 12.67
CA VAL A 191 -24.91 -168.43 13.95
C VAL A 191 -25.83 -168.67 15.15
N ILE A 192 -27.12 -169.00 14.93
CA ILE A 192 -28.12 -169.04 16.00
C ILE A 192 -28.00 -170.29 16.90
N ALA A 193 -27.43 -171.40 16.40
CA ALA A 193 -27.43 -172.68 17.12
C ALA A 193 -26.36 -172.80 18.23
N GLU A 194 -25.24 -172.08 18.14
CA GLU A 194 -24.17 -172.15 19.16
C GLU A 194 -24.42 -171.22 20.37
N ALA A 195 -25.26 -170.19 20.20
CA ALA A 195 -25.53 -169.17 21.23
C ALA A 195 -26.43 -169.66 22.38
N GLU A 196 -27.19 -170.75 22.19
CA GLU A 196 -28.19 -171.20 23.19
C GLU A 196 -27.57 -172.05 24.32
N ALA A 197 -26.38 -172.62 24.12
CA ALA A 197 -25.69 -173.44 25.13
C ALA A 197 -24.93 -172.62 26.19
N GLU A 198 -24.38 -171.45 25.83
CA GLU A 198 -23.74 -170.53 26.80
C GLU A 198 -24.77 -169.81 27.69
N ARG A 199 -26.01 -169.68 27.21
CA ARG A 199 -27.10 -168.96 27.89
C ARG A 199 -27.51 -169.61 29.22
N ALA A 200 -27.36 -170.93 29.36
CA ALA A 200 -27.73 -171.65 30.58
C ALA A 200 -26.72 -171.47 31.73
N LYS A 201 -25.44 -171.28 31.43
CA LYS A 201 -24.40 -170.99 32.44
C LYS A 201 -24.46 -169.54 32.95
N MET A 202 -24.85 -168.61 32.08
CA MET A 202 -24.99 -167.18 32.39
C MET A 202 -26.15 -166.88 33.36
N MET A 203 -27.19 -167.72 33.40
CA MET A 203 -28.38 -167.51 34.25
C MET A 203 -28.12 -167.67 35.75
N GLN A 204 -27.10 -168.43 36.16
CA GLN A 204 -26.75 -168.61 37.58
C GLN A 204 -25.88 -167.45 38.12
N GLU A 205 -25.07 -166.81 37.27
CA GLU A 205 -24.33 -165.59 37.60
C GLU A 205 -25.24 -164.35 37.63
N LEU A 206 -26.30 -164.34 36.81
CA LEU A 206 -27.31 -163.27 36.77
C LEU A 206 -28.07 -163.09 38.10
N ALA A 207 -28.35 -164.17 38.82
CA ALA A 207 -29.06 -164.12 40.10
C ALA A 207 -28.26 -163.44 41.21
N ASN A 208 -26.93 -163.60 41.22
CA ASN A 208 -26.04 -162.92 42.17
C ASN A 208 -25.73 -161.48 41.75
N ALA A 209 -25.76 -161.16 40.46
CA ALA A 209 -25.61 -159.80 39.94
C ALA A 209 -26.82 -158.89 40.26
N ASP A 210 -28.04 -159.44 40.32
CA ASP A 210 -29.26 -158.66 40.57
C ASP A 210 -29.36 -158.10 42.00
N ALA A 211 -28.75 -158.77 42.99
CA ALA A 211 -28.67 -158.24 44.35
C ALA A 211 -27.75 -157.02 44.45
N ASN A 212 -26.56 -157.08 43.82
CA ASN A 212 -25.63 -155.94 43.75
C ASN A 212 -26.19 -154.80 42.90
N ARG A 213 -26.93 -155.12 41.83
CA ARG A 213 -27.60 -154.13 40.98
C ARG A 213 -28.64 -153.31 41.73
N LYS A 214 -29.38 -153.89 42.69
CA LYS A 214 -30.36 -153.14 43.50
C LYS A 214 -29.70 -152.13 44.44
N ILE A 215 -28.56 -152.47 45.03
CA ILE A 215 -27.79 -151.54 45.89
C ILE A 215 -27.22 -150.40 45.04
N ILE A 216 -26.59 -150.72 43.90
CA ILE A 216 -26.06 -149.72 42.96
C ILE A 216 -27.17 -148.83 42.41
N LEU A 217 -28.37 -149.37 42.13
CA LEU A 217 -29.49 -148.56 41.66
C LEU A 217 -29.92 -147.53 42.71
N ALA A 218 -29.98 -147.91 43.98
CA ALA A 218 -30.33 -146.97 45.06
C ALA A 218 -29.33 -145.81 45.15
N ASP A 219 -28.02 -146.12 45.09
CA ASP A 219 -26.95 -145.11 45.11
C ASP A 219 -26.98 -144.23 43.85
N VAL A 220 -27.20 -144.80 42.67
CA VAL A 220 -27.36 -144.04 41.41
C VAL A 220 -28.57 -143.12 41.48
N THR A 221 -29.67 -143.56 42.10
CA THR A 221 -30.88 -142.73 42.24
C THR A 221 -30.63 -141.57 43.21
N LYS A 222 -29.87 -141.80 44.27
CA LYS A 222 -29.45 -140.75 45.22
C LYS A 222 -28.51 -139.75 44.55
N LEU A 223 -27.45 -140.21 43.88
CA LEU A 223 -26.52 -139.38 43.14
C LEU A 223 -27.21 -138.58 42.03
N LYS A 224 -28.19 -139.15 41.34
CA LYS A 224 -28.98 -138.45 40.31
C LYS A 224 -29.77 -137.28 40.90
N ARG A 225 -30.35 -137.43 42.10
CA ARG A 225 -31.02 -136.33 42.80
C ARG A 225 -30.03 -135.25 43.24
N GLU A 226 -28.86 -135.65 43.75
CA GLU A 226 -27.80 -134.70 44.12
C GLU A 226 -27.30 -133.91 42.90
N VAL A 227 -27.07 -134.57 41.77
CA VAL A 227 -26.70 -133.90 40.52
C VAL A 227 -27.79 -132.96 40.02
N GLU A 228 -29.07 -133.35 40.12
CA GLU A 228 -30.19 -132.48 39.72
C GLU A 228 -30.28 -131.22 40.60
N ILE A 229 -30.07 -131.36 41.91
CA ILE A 229 -30.01 -130.22 42.84
C ILE A 229 -28.82 -129.32 42.48
N LEU A 230 -27.63 -129.88 42.34
CA LEU A 230 -26.42 -129.13 41.98
C LEU A 230 -26.55 -128.46 40.60
N THR A 231 -27.26 -129.06 39.65
CA THR A 231 -27.51 -128.46 38.34
C THR A 231 -28.45 -127.26 38.47
N LYS A 232 -29.53 -127.38 39.25
CA LYS A 232 -30.44 -126.25 39.52
C LYS A 232 -29.72 -125.11 40.27
N GLU A 233 -28.86 -125.45 41.23
CA GLU A 233 -28.03 -124.45 41.93
C GLU A 233 -27.04 -123.78 40.97
N ARG A 234 -26.37 -124.54 40.11
CA ARG A 234 -25.44 -124.01 39.11
C ARG A 234 -26.16 -123.10 38.11
N ASP A 235 -27.34 -123.48 37.63
CA ASP A 235 -28.12 -122.67 36.69
C ASP A 235 -28.64 -121.39 37.35
N ALA A 236 -29.10 -121.47 38.61
CA ALA A 236 -29.48 -120.29 39.39
C ALA A 236 -28.28 -119.34 39.60
N LYS A 237 -27.10 -119.87 39.93
CA LYS A 237 -25.88 -119.07 40.05
C LYS A 237 -25.41 -118.50 38.72
N GLN A 238 -25.57 -119.23 37.62
CA GLN A 238 -25.26 -118.74 36.29
C GLN A 238 -26.19 -117.59 35.88
N GLN A 239 -27.46 -117.67 36.26
CA GLN A 239 -28.42 -116.58 36.03
C GLN A 239 -28.09 -115.35 36.89
N GLU A 240 -27.79 -115.54 38.19
CA GLU A 240 -27.35 -114.45 39.08
C GLU A 240 -26.10 -113.74 38.53
N LEU A 241 -25.12 -114.50 38.01
CA LEU A 241 -23.92 -113.94 37.37
C LEU A 241 -24.28 -113.15 36.11
N SER A 242 -25.12 -113.69 35.24
CA SER A 242 -25.55 -112.97 34.02
C SER A 242 -26.30 -111.68 34.33
N GLU A 243 -27.12 -111.65 35.39
CA GLU A 243 -27.80 -110.44 35.85
C GLU A 243 -26.81 -109.43 36.46
N MET A 244 -25.79 -109.91 37.17
CA MET A 244 -24.73 -109.06 37.72
C MET A 244 -23.86 -108.46 36.60
N ASP A 245 -23.48 -109.24 35.60
CA ASP A 245 -22.71 -108.78 34.43
C ASP A 245 -23.48 -107.69 33.69
N LYS A 246 -24.79 -107.89 33.46
CA LYS A 246 -25.63 -106.86 32.83
C LYS A 246 -25.70 -105.57 33.65
N ARG A 247 -25.80 -105.66 34.98
CA ARG A 247 -25.77 -104.48 35.86
C ARG A 247 -24.41 -103.77 35.84
N LEU A 248 -23.32 -104.52 35.69
CA LEU A 248 -21.98 -103.93 35.54
C LEU A 248 -21.85 -103.23 34.19
N GLU A 249 -22.30 -103.83 33.09
CA GLU A 249 -22.32 -103.20 31.77
C GLU A 249 -23.15 -101.91 31.75
N ASP A 250 -24.37 -101.94 32.30
CA ASP A 250 -25.23 -100.75 32.40
C ASP A 250 -24.54 -99.65 33.23
N ARG A 251 -23.90 -100.01 34.36
CA ARG A 251 -23.18 -99.06 35.20
C ARG A 251 -21.92 -98.51 34.53
N GLU A 252 -21.18 -99.33 33.80
CA GLU A 252 -20.03 -98.89 33.00
C GLU A 252 -20.46 -97.88 31.95
N LYS A 253 -21.58 -98.15 31.26
CA LYS A 253 -22.15 -97.23 30.28
C LYS A 253 -22.53 -95.89 30.91
N ASP A 254 -23.22 -95.90 32.06
CA ASP A 254 -23.57 -94.68 32.80
C ASP A 254 -22.31 -93.91 33.25
N MET A 255 -21.26 -94.61 33.69
CA MET A 255 -19.97 -93.99 34.04
C MET A 255 -19.28 -93.37 32.82
N PHE A 256 -19.36 -93.99 31.64
CA PHE A 256 -18.81 -93.42 30.41
C PHE A 256 -19.58 -92.18 29.93
N GLU A 257 -20.91 -92.19 30.06
CA GLU A 257 -21.75 -91.03 29.71
C GLU A 257 -21.45 -89.85 30.65
N THR A 258 -21.40 -90.09 31.97
CA THR A 258 -21.02 -89.06 32.95
C THR A 258 -19.59 -88.56 32.76
N MET A 259 -18.62 -89.41 32.41
CA MET A 259 -17.26 -88.96 32.08
C MET A 259 -17.24 -88.02 30.86
N LYS A 260 -18.04 -88.30 29.83
CA LYS A 260 -18.15 -87.42 28.65
C LYS A 260 -18.78 -86.07 28.99
N GLU A 261 -19.83 -86.07 29.82
CA GLU A 261 -20.45 -84.83 30.29
C GLU A 261 -19.46 -83.98 31.08
N LEU A 262 -18.71 -84.59 32.02
CA LEU A 262 -17.67 -83.90 32.79
C LEU A 262 -16.51 -83.39 31.92
N GLU A 263 -16.12 -84.13 30.88
CA GLU A 263 -15.10 -83.68 29.93
C GLU A 263 -15.58 -82.48 29.11
N MET A 264 -16.86 -82.47 28.70
CA MET A 264 -17.47 -81.33 28.03
C MET A 264 -17.56 -80.11 28.96
N ASP A 265 -17.98 -80.30 30.21
CA ASP A 265 -18.02 -79.23 31.21
C ASP A 265 -16.64 -78.66 31.50
N ARG A 266 -15.61 -79.51 31.60
CA ARG A 266 -14.23 -79.08 31.74
C ARG A 266 -13.78 -78.23 30.55
N MET A 267 -14.07 -78.64 29.31
CA MET A 267 -13.74 -77.83 28.14
C MET A 267 -14.46 -76.47 28.12
N LEU A 268 -15.72 -76.42 28.58
CA LEU A 268 -16.47 -75.17 28.70
C LEU A 268 -15.90 -74.26 29.79
N LEU A 269 -15.49 -74.83 30.93
CA LEU A 269 -14.83 -74.10 32.00
C LEU A 269 -13.47 -73.56 31.56
N ASP A 270 -12.63 -74.37 30.90
CA ASP A 270 -11.34 -73.92 30.36
C ASP A 270 -11.52 -72.77 29.35
N LYS A 271 -12.59 -72.83 28.53
CA LYS A 271 -12.92 -71.73 27.61
C LYS A 271 -13.32 -70.47 28.36
N LYS A 272 -14.19 -70.58 29.38
CA LYS A 272 -14.59 -69.44 30.21
C LYS A 272 -13.42 -68.86 31.00
N GLU A 273 -12.54 -69.69 31.52
CA GLU A 273 -11.32 -69.27 32.22
C GLU A 273 -10.44 -68.43 31.30
N LYS A 274 -10.21 -68.88 30.06
CA LYS A 274 -9.47 -68.09 29.06
C LYS A 274 -10.15 -66.76 28.73
N GLU A 275 -11.48 -66.74 28.59
CA GLU A 275 -12.23 -65.51 28.36
C GLU A 275 -12.12 -64.53 29.54
N ILE A 276 -12.17 -65.04 30.77
CA ILE A 276 -11.98 -64.25 32.00
C ILE A 276 -10.55 -63.70 32.04
N LEU A 277 -9.53 -64.53 31.79
CA LEU A 277 -8.13 -64.08 31.78
C LEU A 277 -7.88 -62.98 30.75
N LEU A 278 -8.40 -63.12 29.52
CA LEU A 278 -8.31 -62.06 28.51
C LEU A 278 -9.02 -60.77 28.93
N THR A 279 -10.11 -60.89 29.69
CA THR A 279 -10.83 -59.73 30.23
C THR A 279 -10.01 -59.05 31.33
N VAL A 280 -9.38 -59.84 32.21
CA VAL A 280 -8.48 -59.34 33.27
C VAL A 280 -7.28 -58.62 32.64
N GLU A 281 -6.59 -59.23 31.68
CA GLU A 281 -5.46 -58.61 30.97
C GLU A 281 -5.85 -57.27 30.31
N ARG A 282 -7.05 -57.20 29.72
CA ARG A 282 -7.57 -55.93 29.18
C ARG A 282 -7.80 -54.89 30.28
N LEU A 283 -8.43 -55.29 31.39
CA LEU A 283 -8.70 -54.37 32.50
C LEU A 283 -7.42 -53.88 33.17
N GLU A 284 -6.39 -54.73 33.31
CA GLU A 284 -5.07 -54.32 33.83
C GLU A 284 -4.41 -53.30 32.88
N LYS A 285 -4.50 -53.51 31.58
CA LYS A 285 -4.01 -52.54 30.58
C LYS A 285 -4.78 -51.22 30.64
N ASP A 286 -6.10 -51.29 30.80
CA ASP A 286 -6.95 -50.10 30.95
C ASP A 286 -6.61 -49.36 32.26
N GLN A 287 -6.34 -50.08 33.35
CA GLN A 287 -5.90 -49.50 34.62
C GLN A 287 -4.56 -48.78 34.48
N LEU A 288 -3.56 -49.40 33.87
CA LEU A 288 -2.27 -48.74 33.61
C LEU A 288 -2.44 -47.46 32.78
N SER A 289 -3.31 -47.48 31.76
CA SER A 289 -3.62 -46.28 30.97
C SER A 289 -4.37 -45.21 31.77
N LEU A 290 -5.14 -45.58 32.80
CA LEU A 290 -5.79 -44.63 33.70
C LEU A 290 -4.77 -44.03 34.66
N ASP A 291 -3.86 -44.82 35.21
CA ASP A 291 -2.79 -44.36 36.09
C ASP A 291 -1.86 -43.36 35.36
N ASP A 292 -1.50 -43.65 34.10
CA ASP A 292 -0.71 -42.73 33.25
C ASP A 292 -1.40 -41.38 33.05
N LYS A 293 -2.73 -41.40 32.85
CA LYS A 293 -3.55 -40.19 32.68
C LYS A 293 -3.77 -39.46 33.99
N GLU A 294 -3.87 -40.17 35.09
CA GLU A 294 -3.95 -39.58 36.43
C GLU A 294 -2.67 -38.81 36.74
N SER A 295 -1.50 -39.40 36.45
CA SER A 295 -0.20 -38.71 36.56
C SER A 295 -0.17 -37.42 35.72
N GLU A 296 -0.57 -37.51 34.45
CA GLU A 296 -0.63 -36.35 33.54
C GLU A 296 -1.58 -35.24 34.06
N ILE A 297 -2.72 -35.61 34.65
CA ILE A 297 -3.65 -34.65 35.24
C ILE A 297 -3.06 -33.99 36.48
N LEU A 298 -2.44 -34.77 37.38
CA LEU A 298 -1.79 -34.25 38.59
C LEU A 298 -0.69 -33.26 38.23
N ASP A 299 0.06 -33.58 37.19
CA ASP A 299 1.09 -32.76 36.60
C ASP A 299 0.61 -31.42 36.05
N GLN A 300 -0.53 -31.42 35.37
CA GLN A 300 -1.17 -30.21 34.86
C GLN A 300 -1.75 -29.37 35.99
N VAL A 301 -2.29 -30.01 37.03
CA VAL A 301 -2.77 -29.32 38.24
C VAL A 301 -1.62 -28.62 38.96
N ALA A 302 -0.48 -29.29 39.14
CA ALA A 302 0.71 -28.70 39.75
C ALA A 302 1.19 -27.44 38.99
N LEU A 303 1.24 -27.51 37.64
CA LEU A 303 1.59 -26.36 36.80
C LEU A 303 0.60 -25.20 36.96
N LEU A 304 -0.70 -25.49 37.03
CA LEU A 304 -1.75 -24.47 37.22
C LEU A 304 -1.65 -23.82 38.60
N GLU A 305 -1.30 -24.56 39.64
CA GLU A 305 -1.08 -24.03 40.98
C GLU A 305 0.15 -23.12 41.04
N GLU A 306 1.25 -23.50 40.38
CA GLU A 306 2.45 -22.65 40.26
C GLU A 306 2.14 -21.33 39.52
N LEU A 307 1.42 -21.41 38.40
CA LEU A 307 0.95 -20.23 37.67
C LEU A 307 0.05 -19.36 38.55
N ARG A 308 -0.90 -19.96 39.27
CA ARG A 308 -1.79 -19.24 40.18
C ARG A 308 -1.03 -18.57 41.33
N ALA A 309 0.05 -19.19 41.82
CA ALA A 309 0.89 -18.62 42.88
C ALA A 309 1.71 -17.42 42.41
N THR A 310 2.13 -17.38 41.13
CA THR A 310 2.92 -16.26 40.58
C THR A 310 2.07 -15.09 40.09
N MET A 311 0.78 -15.29 39.82
CA MET A 311 -0.14 -14.24 39.37
C MET A 311 -0.26 -13.03 40.32
N PRO A 312 -0.40 -13.19 41.65
CA PRO A 312 -0.44 -12.06 42.58
C PRO A 312 0.82 -11.19 42.55
N GLN A 313 2.00 -11.79 42.36
CA GLN A 313 3.25 -11.03 42.21
C GLN A 313 3.22 -10.19 40.94
N ARG A 314 2.86 -10.77 39.80
CA ARG A 314 2.71 -10.05 38.53
C ARG A 314 1.66 -8.94 38.61
N GLU A 315 0.53 -9.18 39.26
CA GLU A 315 -0.49 -8.15 39.49
C GLU A 315 0.04 -7.00 40.36
N SER A 316 0.85 -7.32 41.39
CA SER A 316 1.48 -6.31 42.23
C SER A 316 2.51 -5.47 41.47
N GLU A 317 3.29 -6.08 40.57
CA GLU A 317 4.24 -5.38 39.71
C GLU A 317 3.52 -4.48 38.70
N LEU A 318 2.48 -4.99 38.04
CA LEU A 318 1.64 -4.19 37.13
C LEU A 318 0.97 -3.02 37.85
N LYS A 319 0.54 -3.22 39.10
CA LYS A 319 -0.01 -2.14 39.92
C LYS A 319 1.02 -1.05 40.20
N LYS A 320 2.26 -1.42 40.58
CA LYS A 320 3.36 -0.47 40.78
C LYS A 320 3.69 0.29 39.50
N LEU A 321 3.79 -0.39 38.36
CA LEU A 321 4.05 0.24 37.07
C LEU A 321 2.93 1.23 36.68
N ARG A 322 1.67 0.91 36.97
CA ARG A 322 0.56 1.86 36.76
C ARG A 322 0.66 3.08 37.66
N GLU A 323 0.98 2.90 38.93
CA GLU A 323 1.17 4.02 39.87
C GLU A 323 2.34 4.92 39.45
N GLU A 324 3.43 4.34 38.93
CA GLU A 324 4.56 5.08 38.35
C GLU A 324 4.15 5.86 37.09
N LEU A 325 3.42 5.23 36.16
CA LEU A 325 2.90 5.90 34.96
C LEU A 325 1.98 7.07 35.30
N ASP A 326 1.04 6.89 36.23
CA ASP A 326 0.16 7.95 36.70
C ASP A 326 0.96 9.11 37.33
N ALA A 327 2.05 8.81 38.03
CA ALA A 327 2.95 9.83 38.58
C ALA A 327 3.70 10.59 37.47
N TYR A 328 4.20 9.89 36.44
CA TYR A 328 4.83 10.50 35.27
C TYR A 328 3.86 11.38 34.48
N GLU A 329 2.63 10.93 34.25
CA GLU A 329 1.59 11.71 33.57
C GLU A 329 1.27 12.99 34.33
N LYS A 330 1.10 12.90 35.67
CA LYS A 330 0.89 14.08 36.51
C LYS A 330 2.06 15.06 36.43
N ALA A 331 3.30 14.56 36.50
CA ALA A 331 4.52 15.37 36.41
C ALA A 331 4.64 16.08 35.05
N LEU A 332 4.34 15.37 33.95
CA LEU A 332 4.30 15.92 32.60
C LEU A 332 3.24 17.01 32.47
N SER A 333 2.01 16.77 32.94
CA SER A 333 0.93 17.78 32.88
C SER A 333 1.26 19.02 33.72
N THR A 334 1.94 18.87 34.87
CA THR A 334 2.46 20.03 35.61
C THR A 334 3.53 20.79 34.84
N ARG A 335 4.46 20.07 34.18
CA ARG A 335 5.53 20.69 33.40
C ARG A 335 5.01 21.41 32.15
N GLU A 336 4.02 20.87 31.47
CA GLU A 336 3.33 21.53 30.36
C GLU A 336 2.70 22.86 30.82
N LYS A 337 1.99 22.87 31.96
CA LYS A 337 1.41 24.09 32.52
C LYS A 337 2.46 25.13 32.91
N GLU A 338 3.62 24.71 33.38
CA GLU A 338 4.75 25.61 33.66
C GLU A 338 5.33 26.20 32.38
N LEU A 339 5.56 25.36 31.36
CA LEU A 339 6.03 25.79 30.05
C LEU A 339 5.05 26.77 29.39
N ASP A 340 3.75 26.52 29.46
CA ASP A 340 2.74 27.45 28.96
C ASP A 340 2.80 28.81 29.67
N LYS A 341 3.02 28.82 31.00
CA LYS A 341 3.21 30.07 31.76
C LYS A 341 4.50 30.79 31.33
N GLU A 342 5.60 30.07 31.17
CA GLU A 342 6.88 30.63 30.70
C GLU A 342 6.77 31.21 29.29
N VAL A 343 6.17 30.47 28.36
CA VAL A 343 5.92 30.90 26.99
C VAL A 343 5.06 32.16 27.00
N LYS A 344 3.94 32.15 27.75
CA LYS A 344 3.06 33.30 27.86
C LYS A 344 3.78 34.55 28.38
N ALA A 345 4.53 34.41 29.48
CA ALA A 345 5.32 35.51 30.04
C ALA A 345 6.35 36.05 29.03
N ARG A 346 6.98 35.16 28.25
CA ARG A 346 7.95 35.56 27.23
C ARG A 346 7.30 36.27 26.05
N THR A 347 6.14 35.81 25.58
CA THR A 347 5.35 36.50 24.54
C THR A 347 4.87 37.87 25.01
N ASP A 348 4.39 38.00 26.25
CA ASP A 348 3.93 39.27 26.81
C ASP A 348 5.10 40.27 26.89
N THR A 349 6.28 39.80 27.29
CA THR A 349 7.51 40.62 27.34
C THR A 349 7.93 41.08 25.94
N LEU A 350 7.96 40.16 24.97
CA LEU A 350 8.27 40.47 23.56
C LEU A 350 7.28 41.46 22.95
N GLN A 351 5.97 41.30 23.22
CA GLN A 351 4.96 42.26 22.78
C GLN A 351 5.18 43.64 23.37
N LYS A 352 5.51 43.72 24.66
CA LYS A 352 5.82 45.00 25.34
C LYS A 352 7.05 45.68 24.75
N ASP A 353 8.11 44.91 24.49
CA ASP A 353 9.34 45.41 23.88
C ASP A 353 9.11 45.87 22.43
N TYR A 354 8.33 45.10 21.66
CA TYR A 354 7.93 45.48 20.30
C TYR A 354 7.10 46.75 20.29
N ALA A 355 6.11 46.88 21.18
CA ALA A 355 5.31 48.10 21.30
C ALA A 355 6.15 49.33 21.65
N LYS A 356 7.13 49.17 22.56
CA LYS A 356 8.07 50.23 22.92
C LYS A 356 8.97 50.62 21.74
N MET A 357 9.51 49.63 21.02
CA MET A 357 10.30 49.86 19.81
C MET A 357 9.51 50.61 18.73
N MET A 358 8.25 50.22 18.50
CA MET A 358 7.37 50.90 17.55
C MET A 358 7.06 52.33 17.98
N GLN A 359 6.85 52.58 19.28
CA GLN A 359 6.66 53.92 19.81
C GLN A 359 7.90 54.81 19.61
N ASP A 360 9.10 54.26 19.85
CA ASP A 360 10.36 54.99 19.65
C ASP A 360 10.64 55.27 18.16
N LEU A 361 10.31 54.32 17.28
CA LEU A 361 10.37 54.52 15.82
C LEU A 361 9.39 55.62 15.38
N GLN A 362 8.16 55.61 15.90
CA GLN A 362 7.18 56.65 15.60
C GLN A 362 7.67 58.03 16.03
N LYS A 363 8.20 58.17 17.26
CA LYS A 363 8.79 59.43 17.73
C LYS A 363 9.93 59.90 16.84
N LYS A 364 10.82 58.99 16.41
CA LYS A 364 11.91 59.33 15.47
C LYS A 364 11.37 59.77 14.11
N HIS A 365 10.34 59.11 13.60
CA HIS A 365 9.67 59.48 12.37
C HIS A 365 9.07 60.89 12.48
N ASP A 366 8.34 61.18 13.56
CA ASP A 366 7.73 62.50 13.79
C ASP A 366 8.77 63.61 13.93
N VAL A 367 9.90 63.35 14.59
CA VAL A 367 11.03 64.30 14.67
C VAL A 367 11.61 64.56 13.27
N ARG A 368 11.86 63.50 12.49
CA ARG A 368 12.35 63.64 11.11
C ARG A 368 11.37 64.37 10.22
N ALA A 369 10.07 64.11 10.32
CA ALA A 369 9.04 64.82 9.57
C ALA A 369 9.10 66.33 9.85
N ARG A 370 9.17 66.73 11.14
CA ARG A 370 9.34 68.13 11.53
C ARG A 370 10.64 68.75 11.04
N GLU A 371 11.74 67.99 11.00
CA GLU A 371 13.00 68.45 10.41
C GLU A 371 12.88 68.67 8.90
N LEU A 372 12.19 67.76 8.21
CA LEU A 372 11.87 67.86 6.78
C LEU A 372 11.05 69.12 6.50
N ASP A 373 9.96 69.36 7.24
CA ASP A 373 9.15 70.58 7.13
C ASP A 373 9.99 71.85 7.33
N ARG A 374 10.91 71.85 8.31
CA ARG A 374 11.81 72.98 8.56
C ARG A 374 12.79 73.21 7.42
N VAL A 375 13.33 72.14 6.83
CA VAL A 375 14.24 72.21 5.69
C VAL A 375 13.50 72.68 4.46
N GLU A 376 12.31 72.14 4.18
CA GLU A 376 11.43 72.59 3.09
C GLU A 376 11.09 74.08 3.23
N ALA A 377 10.69 74.54 4.43
CA ALA A 377 10.42 75.95 4.66
C ALA A 377 11.65 76.85 4.44
N LYS A 378 12.86 76.39 4.80
CA LYS A 378 14.12 77.10 4.51
C LYS A 378 14.42 77.12 3.02
N LEU A 379 14.14 76.03 2.30
CA LEU A 379 14.34 75.91 0.87
C LEU A 379 13.40 76.86 0.12
N VAL A 380 12.11 76.87 0.47
CA VAL A 380 11.11 77.80 -0.10
C VAL A 380 11.52 79.26 0.11
N LYS A 381 11.91 79.64 1.34
CA LYS A 381 12.44 81.00 1.60
C LYS A 381 13.69 81.33 0.80
N SER A 382 14.53 80.34 0.53
CA SER A 382 15.75 80.54 -0.27
C SER A 382 15.42 80.68 -1.75
N LEU A 383 14.48 79.87 -2.27
CA LEU A 383 13.93 80.00 -3.62
C LEU A 383 13.29 81.36 -3.83
N GLU A 384 12.46 81.85 -2.90
CA GLU A 384 11.90 83.21 -2.96
C GLU A 384 12.97 84.32 -3.01
N LYS A 385 14.09 84.13 -2.31
CA LYS A 385 15.21 85.08 -2.39
C LYS A 385 15.91 85.00 -3.75
N VAL A 386 16.05 83.81 -4.32
CA VAL A 386 16.63 83.60 -5.65
C VAL A 386 15.73 84.21 -6.71
N THR A 387 14.42 83.96 -6.69
CA THR A 387 13.48 84.56 -7.66
C THR A 387 13.50 86.09 -7.59
N LYS A 388 13.50 86.69 -6.38
CA LYS A 388 13.66 88.16 -6.23
C LYS A 388 14.99 88.67 -6.76
N LYS A 389 16.08 87.91 -6.62
CA LYS A 389 17.37 88.26 -7.23
C LYS A 389 17.33 88.15 -8.74
N GLU A 390 16.65 87.14 -9.28
CA GLU A 390 16.49 86.91 -10.71
C GLU A 390 15.64 88.00 -11.37
N GLU A 391 14.55 88.43 -10.73
CA GLU A 391 13.78 89.62 -11.13
C GLU A 391 14.65 90.88 -11.17
N ARG A 392 15.49 91.09 -10.16
CA ARG A 392 16.44 92.22 -10.15
C ARG A 392 17.45 92.11 -11.29
N ILE A 393 17.97 90.91 -11.58
CA ILE A 393 18.88 90.68 -12.70
C ILE A 393 18.19 90.99 -14.03
N ASN A 394 16.94 90.55 -14.21
CA ASN A 394 16.16 90.84 -15.41
C ASN A 394 15.92 92.35 -15.56
N LYS A 395 15.61 93.06 -14.48
CA LYS A 395 15.50 94.53 -14.48
C LYS A 395 16.83 95.21 -14.84
N VAL A 396 17.96 94.67 -14.38
CA VAL A 396 19.29 95.16 -14.80
C VAL A 396 19.54 94.89 -16.28
N LYS A 397 19.13 93.74 -16.83
CA LYS A 397 19.23 93.45 -18.27
C LYS A 397 18.39 94.42 -19.10
N GLU A 398 17.17 94.71 -18.69
CA GLU A 398 16.31 95.73 -19.33
C GLU A 398 16.95 97.11 -19.27
N LEU A 399 17.47 97.51 -18.11
CA LEU A 399 18.18 98.79 -17.96
C LEU A 399 19.41 98.86 -18.86
N ARG A 400 20.20 97.78 -18.98
CA ARG A 400 21.33 97.71 -19.91
C ARG A 400 20.89 97.83 -21.37
N ALA A 401 19.80 97.19 -21.76
CA ALA A 401 19.24 97.32 -23.10
C ALA A 401 18.81 98.78 -23.38
N ASN A 402 18.18 99.44 -22.41
CA ASN A 402 17.82 100.85 -22.51
C ASN A 402 19.04 101.77 -22.60
N ILE A 403 20.09 101.50 -21.81
CA ILE A 403 21.37 102.23 -21.91
C ILE A 403 21.93 102.08 -23.33
N ASN A 404 22.01 100.87 -23.89
CA ASN A 404 22.50 100.67 -25.25
C ASN A 404 21.67 101.41 -26.32
N ILE A 405 20.34 101.50 -26.14
CA ILE A 405 19.48 102.28 -27.04
C ILE A 405 19.78 103.78 -26.91
N LEU A 406 19.97 104.27 -25.69
CA LEU A 406 20.31 105.66 -25.43
C LEU A 406 21.72 106.02 -25.94
N GLU A 407 22.70 105.14 -25.79
CA GLU A 407 24.05 105.29 -26.35
C GLU A 407 24.00 105.37 -27.88
N LYS A 408 23.21 104.53 -28.55
CA LYS A 408 23.00 104.64 -30.00
C LYS A 408 22.41 106.00 -30.40
N LYS A 409 21.37 106.46 -29.68
CA LYS A 409 20.77 107.78 -29.92
C LYS A 409 21.75 108.91 -29.65
N LEU A 410 22.59 108.78 -28.62
CA LEU A 410 23.63 109.75 -28.31
C LEU A 410 24.61 109.84 -29.49
N ASN A 411 25.11 108.71 -29.98
CA ASN A 411 26.01 108.67 -31.12
C ASN A 411 25.34 109.23 -32.39
N GLU A 412 24.07 108.90 -32.67
CA GLU A 412 23.31 109.47 -33.79
C GLU A 412 23.18 111.00 -33.68
N LEU A 413 22.96 111.52 -32.47
CA LEU A 413 22.90 112.96 -32.21
C LEU A 413 24.28 113.62 -32.31
N GLU A 414 25.34 112.97 -31.85
CA GLU A 414 26.72 113.44 -32.01
C GLU A 414 27.10 113.52 -33.50
N ASP A 415 26.79 112.49 -34.29
CA ASP A 415 26.97 112.49 -35.75
C ASP A 415 26.15 113.61 -36.42
N ALA A 416 24.91 113.85 -35.96
CA ALA A 416 24.06 114.95 -36.42
C ALA A 416 24.65 116.34 -36.06
N ILE A 417 25.29 116.46 -34.90
CA ILE A 417 25.99 117.70 -34.52
C ILE A 417 27.21 117.91 -35.42
N VAL A 418 28.05 116.89 -35.64
CA VAL A 418 29.23 117.00 -36.50
C VAL A 418 28.84 117.42 -37.93
N THR A 419 27.80 116.81 -38.49
CA THR A 419 27.28 117.19 -39.81
C THR A 419 26.74 118.63 -39.82
N LYS A 420 26.04 119.08 -38.76
CA LYS A 420 25.61 120.47 -38.64
C LYS A 420 26.76 121.46 -38.45
N GLU A 421 27.81 121.07 -37.74
CA GLU A 421 29.04 121.85 -37.61
C GLU A 421 29.76 121.98 -38.96
N GLU A 422 29.80 120.92 -39.78
CA GLU A 422 30.32 120.98 -41.14
C GLU A 422 29.48 121.88 -42.04
N GLU A 423 28.15 121.78 -41.99
CA GLU A 423 27.25 122.68 -42.69
C GLU A 423 27.49 124.15 -42.30
N LEU A 424 27.62 124.44 -41.00
CA LEU A 424 27.95 125.76 -40.48
C LEU A 424 29.31 126.25 -40.96
N ARG A 425 30.32 125.38 -40.97
CA ARG A 425 31.66 125.71 -41.45
C ARG A 425 31.64 126.04 -42.95
N ASN A 426 30.88 125.30 -43.74
CA ASN A 426 30.67 125.57 -45.17
C ASN A 426 29.93 126.89 -45.41
N LEU A 427 28.88 127.17 -44.64
CA LEU A 427 28.17 128.45 -44.67
C LEU A 427 29.09 129.62 -44.27
N THR A 428 29.91 129.43 -43.24
CA THR A 428 30.89 130.43 -42.80
C THR A 428 31.94 130.69 -43.88
N GLY A 429 32.40 129.64 -44.56
CA GLY A 429 33.29 129.76 -45.73
C GLY A 429 32.66 130.58 -46.86
N ARG A 430 31.41 130.31 -47.21
CA ARG A 430 30.67 131.09 -48.23
C ARG A 430 30.49 132.56 -47.82
N VAL A 431 30.20 132.83 -46.55
CA VAL A 431 30.10 134.21 -46.05
C VAL A 431 31.43 134.93 -46.20
N LEU A 432 32.55 134.28 -45.88
CA LEU A 432 33.89 134.85 -46.07
C LEU A 432 34.19 135.16 -47.54
N GLU A 433 33.88 134.24 -48.46
CA GLU A 433 33.99 134.48 -49.91
C GLU A 433 33.15 135.69 -50.35
N THR A 434 31.91 135.79 -49.87
CA THR A 434 31.01 136.91 -50.20
C THR A 434 31.57 138.24 -49.64
N THR A 435 32.12 138.24 -48.43
CA THR A 435 32.76 139.44 -47.86
C THR A 435 34.04 139.85 -48.59
N GLU A 436 34.80 138.89 -49.13
CA GLU A 436 35.94 139.18 -50.01
C GLU A 436 35.49 139.78 -51.34
N GLU A 437 34.41 139.27 -51.93
CA GLU A 437 33.79 139.85 -53.13
C GLU A 437 33.30 141.28 -52.88
N GLU A 438 32.63 141.54 -51.74
CA GLU A 438 32.23 142.88 -51.31
C GLU A 438 33.44 143.82 -51.17
N LEU A 439 34.53 143.36 -50.56
CA LEU A 439 35.75 144.15 -50.40
C LEU A 439 36.42 144.47 -51.76
N GLN A 440 36.33 143.57 -52.74
CA GLN A 440 36.78 143.81 -54.11
C GLN A 440 35.89 144.82 -54.85
N VAL A 441 34.57 144.76 -54.63
CA VAL A 441 33.62 145.75 -55.16
C VAL A 441 33.89 147.13 -54.55
N GLU A 442 34.18 147.19 -53.26
CA GLU A 442 34.50 148.45 -52.57
C GLU A 442 35.79 149.09 -53.11
N LYS A 443 36.84 148.29 -53.33
CA LYS A 443 38.06 148.77 -54.04
C LYS A 443 37.76 149.29 -55.45
N ARG A 444 36.90 148.60 -56.22
CA ARG A 444 36.48 149.07 -57.56
C ARG A 444 35.70 150.38 -57.49
N MET A 445 34.87 150.57 -56.48
CA MET A 445 34.16 151.84 -56.26
C MET A 445 35.12 152.99 -55.94
N GLU A 446 36.20 152.72 -55.20
CA GLU A 446 37.19 153.73 -54.84
C GLU A 446 38.08 154.12 -56.04
N ASP A 447 38.43 153.16 -56.90
CA ASP A 447 39.07 153.41 -58.20
C ASP A 447 38.17 154.26 -59.12
N LEU A 448 36.86 153.98 -59.15
CA LEU A 448 35.89 154.77 -59.93
C LEU A 448 35.77 156.22 -59.42
N LYS A 449 35.71 156.43 -58.11
CA LYS A 449 35.72 157.78 -57.50
C LYS A 449 36.97 158.57 -57.84
N SER A 450 38.12 157.91 -57.90
CA SER A 450 39.39 158.54 -58.27
C SER A 450 39.37 159.01 -59.73
N ARG A 451 38.75 158.21 -60.61
CA ARG A 451 38.58 158.50 -62.03
C ARG A 451 37.54 159.57 -62.32
N GLU A 452 36.51 159.65 -61.49
CA GLU A 452 35.48 160.70 -61.52
C GLU A 452 36.10 162.08 -61.21
N LYS A 453 36.99 162.17 -60.20
CA LYS A 453 37.74 163.40 -59.89
C LYS A 453 38.70 163.84 -61.01
N GLU A 454 39.30 162.90 -61.74
CA GLU A 454 40.12 163.23 -62.92
C GLU A 454 39.29 163.85 -64.04
N LEU A 455 38.05 163.39 -64.23
CA LEU A 455 37.14 163.93 -65.24
C LEU A 455 36.63 165.32 -64.88
N GLU A 456 36.30 165.58 -63.60
CA GLU A 456 35.94 166.93 -63.13
C GLU A 456 37.06 167.96 -63.36
N GLN A 457 38.33 167.57 -63.20
CA GLN A 457 39.45 168.47 -63.48
C GLN A 457 39.58 168.82 -64.97
N LYS A 458 39.29 167.88 -65.86
CA LYS A 458 39.26 168.13 -67.31
C LYS A 458 38.08 168.98 -67.75
N GLU A 459 36.94 168.88 -67.05
CA GLU A 459 35.77 169.71 -67.31
C GLU A 459 36.03 171.20 -66.97
N ILE A 460 36.82 171.46 -65.91
CA ILE A 460 37.23 172.82 -65.53
C ILE A 460 38.21 173.45 -66.55
N GLU A 461 39.05 172.65 -67.21
CA GLU A 461 39.92 173.15 -68.31
C GLU A 461 39.11 173.57 -69.54
N ILE A 462 38.06 172.82 -69.89
CA ILE A 462 37.18 173.11 -71.04
C ILE A 462 36.38 174.41 -70.82
N ILE A 463 35.92 174.68 -69.60
CA ILE A 463 35.18 175.91 -69.27
C ILE A 463 36.07 177.16 -69.40
N LYS A 464 37.39 177.02 -69.29
CA LYS A 464 38.36 178.13 -69.40
C LYS A 464 38.72 178.48 -70.85
N GLU A 465 38.54 177.56 -71.79
CA GLU A 465 38.71 177.80 -73.23
C GLU A 465 37.44 178.40 -73.88
N GLN A 466 36.28 178.31 -73.22
CA GLN A 466 35.02 178.89 -73.69
C GLN A 466 34.83 180.39 -73.39
N SER A 467 35.81 181.07 -72.78
CA SER A 467 35.75 182.49 -72.45
C SER A 467 36.33 183.46 -73.51
N GLU A 468 36.63 183.03 -74.74
CA GLU A 468 37.32 183.88 -75.73
C GLU A 468 36.66 184.05 -77.13
N VAL A 469 35.47 183.51 -77.44
CA VAL A 469 34.92 183.60 -78.81
C VAL A 469 33.38 183.81 -78.87
N GLU A 470 32.96 184.99 -79.39
CA GLU A 470 31.68 185.34 -80.10
C GLU A 470 30.37 185.33 -79.27
N GLN A 471 29.55 186.38 -79.09
CA GLN A 471 29.09 187.51 -79.93
C GLN A 471 28.60 187.16 -81.35
N ASP A 472 27.27 187.26 -81.50
CA ASP A 472 26.45 187.44 -82.70
C ASP A 472 25.93 186.23 -83.51
N GLU A 473 24.59 186.29 -83.70
CA GLU A 473 23.73 185.63 -84.70
C GLU A 473 23.37 184.14 -84.51
N PHE A 474 22.26 183.81 -83.85
CA PHE A 474 20.86 183.95 -84.30
C PHE A 474 20.51 183.08 -85.52
N LYS A 475 19.51 182.20 -85.31
CA LYS A 475 18.44 181.95 -86.28
C LYS A 475 18.80 181.14 -87.53
N HIS A 476 18.80 179.82 -87.35
CA HIS A 476 18.15 178.87 -88.27
C HIS A 476 17.85 177.59 -87.49
N TYR A 477 16.81 177.55 -86.64
CA TYR A 477 15.41 177.42 -87.07
C TYR A 477 15.29 176.73 -88.42
N VAL A 478 14.78 175.49 -88.32
CA VAL A 478 14.03 174.78 -89.35
C VAL A 478 14.86 173.96 -90.33
N GLU A 479 14.86 172.68 -89.95
CA GLU A 479 14.46 171.57 -90.80
C GLU A 479 15.49 170.98 -91.75
N HIS A 480 15.17 169.73 -92.04
CA HIS A 480 15.61 168.93 -93.16
C HIS A 480 16.95 168.20 -92.95
N GLN A 481 17.05 166.87 -92.87
CA GLN A 481 16.12 165.75 -93.06
C GLN A 481 16.85 164.41 -92.78
N LEU A 482 16.06 163.39 -92.41
CA LEU A 482 16.01 162.00 -92.95
C LEU A 482 17.34 161.23 -93.09
N LYS A 483 17.49 159.97 -92.64
CA LYS A 483 16.67 158.75 -92.87
C LYS A 483 17.55 157.60 -92.29
N GLN A 484 17.13 156.54 -91.60
CA GLN A 484 16.18 155.46 -91.98
C GLN A 484 15.81 154.55 -90.77
N TYR A 485 14.49 154.27 -90.60
CA TYR A 485 13.75 153.01 -90.24
C TYR A 485 14.30 152.06 -89.12
N GLU A 486 13.56 151.49 -88.14
CA GLU A 486 12.15 151.06 -88.02
C GLU A 486 11.76 150.67 -86.55
N GLN A 487 10.51 151.03 -86.13
CA GLN A 487 9.53 150.21 -85.36
C GLN A 487 9.74 149.77 -83.86
N PRO A 488 8.67 149.42 -83.09
CA PRO A 488 7.87 150.43 -82.35
C PRO A 488 7.56 150.07 -80.86
N SER A 489 7.03 151.07 -80.15
CA SER A 489 5.94 150.98 -79.14
C SER A 489 5.99 150.02 -77.92
N LEU A 490 5.80 150.64 -76.74
CA LEU A 490 4.82 150.30 -75.67
C LEU A 490 4.75 148.87 -75.08
N ARG A 491 4.56 148.85 -73.75
CA ARG A 491 4.38 147.72 -72.79
C ARG A 491 5.73 147.18 -72.28
N GLY A 492 5.96 146.96 -70.99
CA GLY A 492 5.10 146.29 -70.01
C GLY A 492 5.35 144.78 -70.10
N ILE A 493 5.51 144.10 -68.94
CA ILE A 493 5.77 142.64 -68.75
C ILE A 493 7.28 142.34 -68.64
N GLY A 494 7.70 141.68 -67.56
CA GLY A 494 8.01 140.24 -67.62
C GLY A 494 7.41 139.39 -66.50
N GLY A 495 6.09 139.30 -66.40
CA GLY A 495 5.38 138.09 -65.97
C GLY A 495 5.64 136.86 -66.87
N ASP A 496 6.78 136.84 -67.57
CA ASP A 496 7.27 135.79 -68.46
C ASP A 496 8.13 134.76 -67.71
N GLU A 497 8.48 134.99 -66.44
CA GLU A 497 9.17 133.94 -65.67
C GLU A 497 8.23 132.75 -65.43
N ILE A 498 6.93 133.00 -65.18
CA ILE A 498 5.98 131.90 -65.01
C ILE A 498 5.64 131.23 -66.34
N HIS A 499 5.55 131.98 -67.44
CA HIS A 499 5.33 131.39 -68.76
C HIS A 499 6.56 130.62 -69.26
N SER A 500 7.78 131.12 -69.04
CA SER A 500 9.01 130.38 -69.39
C SER A 500 9.24 129.16 -68.51
N LEU A 501 8.86 129.21 -67.22
CA LEU A 501 8.86 128.03 -66.35
C LEU A 501 7.81 127.00 -66.78
N ILE A 502 6.63 127.44 -67.24
CA ILE A 502 5.61 126.54 -67.82
C ILE A 502 6.13 125.94 -69.13
N GLU A 503 6.76 126.72 -70.01
CA GLU A 503 7.35 126.23 -71.27
C GLU A 503 8.48 125.22 -71.00
N ASN A 504 9.40 125.53 -70.07
CA ASN A 504 10.48 124.62 -69.64
C ASN A 504 9.91 123.31 -69.05
N ALA A 505 8.84 123.39 -68.24
CA ALA A 505 8.20 122.20 -67.71
C ALA A 505 7.51 121.37 -68.82
N LYS A 506 6.90 122.02 -69.83
CA LYS A 506 6.36 121.32 -71.02
C LYS A 506 7.48 120.65 -71.85
N GLU A 507 8.66 121.25 -71.96
CA GLU A 507 9.82 120.63 -72.60
C GLU A 507 10.34 119.42 -71.81
N LEU A 508 10.41 119.51 -70.48
CA LEU A 508 10.81 118.38 -69.62
C LEU A 508 9.85 117.18 -69.74
N VAL A 509 8.53 117.43 -69.88
CA VAL A 509 7.54 116.37 -70.16
C VAL A 509 7.77 115.74 -71.53
N LYS A 510 8.03 116.54 -72.58
CA LYS A 510 8.36 116.02 -73.93
C LYS A 510 9.66 115.21 -73.95
N MET A 511 10.62 115.55 -73.08
CA MET A 511 11.90 114.82 -72.93
C MET A 511 11.79 113.58 -72.01
N GLY A 512 10.61 113.30 -71.43
CA GLY A 512 10.38 112.13 -70.56
C GLY A 512 10.95 112.26 -69.14
N ARG A 513 11.40 113.45 -68.72
CA ARG A 513 11.97 113.70 -67.38
C ARG A 513 10.87 114.11 -66.40
N LEU A 514 10.01 113.15 -66.03
CA LEU A 514 8.78 113.39 -65.28
C LEU A 514 8.99 113.91 -63.85
N ASP A 515 9.94 113.36 -63.10
CA ASP A 515 10.21 113.81 -61.72
C ASP A 515 10.65 115.29 -61.67
N GLU A 516 11.43 115.73 -62.67
CA GLU A 516 11.89 117.12 -62.79
C GLU A 516 10.77 118.04 -63.29
N ALA A 517 9.87 117.55 -64.13
CA ALA A 517 8.66 118.27 -64.52
C ALA A 517 7.71 118.46 -63.32
N VAL A 518 7.56 117.46 -62.45
CA VAL A 518 6.76 117.54 -61.20
C VAL A 518 7.36 118.54 -60.21
N GLN A 519 8.68 118.54 -60.04
CA GLN A 519 9.37 119.54 -59.22
C GLN A 519 9.21 120.97 -59.79
N SER A 520 9.32 121.13 -61.12
CA SER A 520 9.10 122.41 -61.80
C SER A 520 7.66 122.90 -61.65
N TYR A 521 6.67 122.00 -61.77
CA TYR A 521 5.25 122.29 -61.52
C TYR A 521 4.99 122.78 -60.09
N SER A 522 5.63 122.15 -59.10
CA SER A 522 5.51 122.52 -57.69
C SER A 522 6.04 123.93 -57.43
N ARG A 523 7.15 124.29 -58.10
CA ARG A 523 7.75 125.62 -58.05
C ARG A 523 6.87 126.68 -58.74
N ILE A 524 6.26 126.37 -59.88
CA ILE A 524 5.32 127.23 -60.60
C ILE A 524 4.10 127.56 -59.72
N GLY A 525 3.56 126.56 -59.01
CA GLY A 525 2.40 126.74 -58.12
C GLY A 525 2.67 127.74 -56.99
N MET A 526 3.85 127.68 -56.36
CA MET A 526 4.24 128.62 -55.29
C MET A 526 4.37 130.06 -55.80
N ILE A 527 4.94 130.26 -56.99
CA ILE A 527 5.10 131.59 -57.60
C ILE A 527 3.74 132.18 -58.01
N TYR A 528 2.85 131.34 -58.57
CA TYR A 528 1.50 131.76 -58.99
C TYR A 528 0.64 132.31 -57.83
N GLU A 529 0.72 131.70 -56.64
CA GLU A 529 -0.06 132.17 -55.47
C GLU A 529 0.38 133.56 -54.98
N GLN A 530 1.67 133.88 -55.09
CA GLN A 530 2.26 135.14 -54.62
C GLN A 530 2.14 136.29 -55.64
N MET A 531 1.80 136.00 -56.91
CA MET A 531 1.69 137.00 -57.97
C MET A 531 0.39 137.84 -57.90
N GLN A 532 0.57 139.17 -57.83
CA GLN A 532 -0.51 140.17 -57.94
C GLN A 532 -0.76 140.54 -59.41
N LEU A 533 -1.40 139.63 -60.16
CA LEU A 533 -1.78 139.84 -61.56
C LEU A 533 -3.23 140.33 -61.70
N ALA A 534 -3.52 141.05 -62.79
CA ALA A 534 -4.89 141.40 -63.15
C ALA A 534 -5.75 140.12 -63.33
N PRO A 535 -7.05 140.10 -62.95
CA PRO A 535 -7.86 138.88 -62.93
C PRO A 535 -7.96 138.14 -64.27
N SER A 536 -7.87 138.85 -65.40
CA SER A 536 -7.85 138.24 -66.74
C SER A 536 -6.56 137.46 -67.02
N ASP A 537 -5.43 137.97 -66.57
CA ASP A 537 -4.11 137.38 -66.82
C ASP A 537 -3.85 136.25 -65.81
N LYS A 538 -4.30 136.41 -64.56
CA LYS A 538 -4.29 135.34 -63.54
C LYS A 538 -5.09 134.11 -64.00
N LYS A 539 -6.22 134.30 -64.68
CA LYS A 539 -6.99 133.20 -65.30
C LYS A 539 -6.23 132.51 -66.45
N ARG A 540 -5.53 133.26 -67.31
CA ARG A 540 -4.75 132.66 -68.41
C ARG A 540 -3.61 131.79 -67.88
N VAL A 541 -2.86 132.29 -66.90
CA VAL A 541 -1.79 131.54 -66.23
C VAL A 541 -2.35 130.30 -65.52
N TYR A 542 -3.49 130.43 -64.84
CA TYR A 542 -4.18 129.30 -64.20
C TYR A 542 -4.50 128.16 -65.17
N TYR A 543 -5.06 128.47 -66.35
CA TYR A 543 -5.37 127.44 -67.34
C TYR A 543 -4.12 126.81 -67.95
N ALA A 544 -3.03 127.58 -68.13
CA ALA A 544 -1.76 127.04 -68.60
C ALA A 544 -1.10 126.09 -67.57
N ILE A 545 -1.22 126.40 -66.27
CA ILE A 545 -0.79 125.51 -65.17
C ILE A 545 -1.65 124.24 -65.14
N LEU A 546 -2.97 124.37 -65.35
CA LEU A 546 -3.88 123.23 -65.37
C LEU A 546 -3.62 122.29 -66.55
N GLU A 547 -3.35 122.86 -67.73
CA GLU A 547 -2.95 122.12 -68.93
C GLU A 547 -1.62 121.38 -68.68
N LEU A 548 -0.59 122.05 -68.16
CA LEU A 548 0.69 121.43 -67.80
C LEU A 548 0.54 120.30 -66.78
N LYS A 549 -0.32 120.45 -65.77
CA LYS A 549 -0.64 119.39 -64.81
C LYS A 549 -1.25 118.17 -65.52
N THR A 550 -2.17 118.43 -66.44
CA THR A 550 -2.84 117.38 -67.22
C THR A 550 -1.84 116.67 -68.13
N ASP A 551 -0.91 117.40 -68.77
CA ASP A 551 0.16 116.83 -69.59
C ASP A 551 1.12 115.95 -68.77
N ILE A 552 1.48 116.35 -67.54
CA ILE A 552 2.29 115.56 -66.62
C ILE A 552 1.56 114.29 -66.16
N GLU A 553 0.26 114.40 -65.84
CA GLU A 553 -0.59 113.27 -65.41
C GLU A 553 -0.84 112.28 -66.57
N LEU A 554 -1.07 112.77 -67.78
CA LEU A 554 -1.21 111.93 -68.98
C LEU A 554 0.11 111.25 -69.35
N ALA A 555 1.25 111.94 -69.21
CA ALA A 555 2.57 111.35 -69.43
C ALA A 555 3.00 110.36 -68.33
N HIS A 556 2.36 110.37 -67.15
CA HIS A 556 2.49 109.32 -66.11
C HIS A 556 1.60 108.09 -66.39
N LEU A 557 0.58 108.22 -67.26
CA LEU A 557 -0.36 107.16 -67.60
C LEU A 557 -0.04 106.48 -68.96
N ALA A 558 0.74 107.13 -69.81
CA ALA A 558 1.29 106.61 -71.07
C ALA A 558 2.68 106.00 -70.85
#